data_AF-A0AAD7G810-F1
#
_entry.id   AF-A0AAD7G810-F1
#
_cell.length_a   1.000
_cell.length_b   1.000
_cell.length_c   1.000
_cell.angle_alpha   90.00
_cell.angle_beta   90.00
_cell.angle_gamma   90.00
#
_symmetry.space_group_name_H-M   'P 1'
#
loop_
_entity.id
_entity.type
_entity.pdbx_description
1 polymer ?
#
loop_
_entity_poly.entity_id
_entity_poly.type
_entity_poly.pdbx_seq_one_letter_code
_entity_poly.pdbx_strand_id
1 'polypeptide(L)'
;MSDAEKGAPAVNLGNQDDLDASCAKLWSVYGSEAEKYDKALVESWRGDMDGMLIFAGLFSASLTAFIIESYKTLTPDSGNTTAAMLAQISKQLAASASGATFEAPPPAVFVVPAASVICNILWFISLGFSLSCALIATLVEQWARDFVQKTDMRPAPVIRARIFSYLYYGLKRFNMHVLVDLVPLLLHMSLVLFFAGLVAFLLPINRTVMAVAAALLGILVVVYCVLTVLPLVYFDCPYRTPFSTVLWRTSQLWQRLSGLAVRPFGRPRESVGHTGEETMVEMMISQATRPCAERDKRDQRALCWTMKSLVDGAELEPFIAEIPDVLWGSEGRRNIHDHLIRTLLDDPDVRLGYRLLDLMRYAHSGLLAPDVEVRYKTSCLKALWSIAPTLESIDFTFTFKYL
;
A
#
# COMPACT_ATOMS: atom_id res chain seq x y z
N MET A 1 -33.08 -64.01 8.15
CA MET A 1 -31.89 -63.13 8.13
C MET A 1 -32.41 -61.71 8.26
N SER A 2 -32.62 -61.31 9.51
CA SER A 2 -33.05 -59.98 9.92
C SER A 2 -31.79 -59.15 10.18
N ASP A 3 -31.93 -57.82 10.15
CA ASP A 3 -31.01 -56.80 10.65
C ASP A 3 -30.14 -56.10 9.60
N ALA A 4 -30.74 -55.12 8.92
CA ALA A 4 -30.00 -54.04 8.27
C ALA A 4 -30.84 -52.75 8.21
N GLU A 5 -31.20 -52.20 9.37
CA GLU A 5 -31.64 -50.81 9.46
C GLU A 5 -31.20 -50.22 10.82
N LYS A 6 -29.91 -49.87 10.93
CA LYS A 6 -29.41 -49.02 12.02
C LYS A 6 -29.33 -47.59 11.46
N GLY A 7 -30.29 -46.78 11.86
CA GLY A 7 -30.35 -45.36 11.55
C GLY A 7 -29.07 -44.64 11.96
N ALA A 8 -28.66 -43.69 11.13
CA ALA A 8 -27.65 -42.69 11.47
C ALA A 8 -28.08 -41.96 12.76
N PRO A 9 -27.17 -41.68 13.70
CA PRO A 9 -27.54 -40.96 14.91
C PRO A 9 -28.01 -39.56 14.54
N ALA A 10 -29.24 -39.23 14.93
CA ALA A 10 -29.77 -37.88 14.86
C ALA A 10 -28.83 -36.94 15.62
N VAL A 11 -28.24 -35.97 14.92
CA VAL A 11 -27.48 -34.88 15.53
C VAL A 11 -28.45 -34.15 16.47
N ASN A 12 -28.13 -34.20 17.77
CA ASN A 12 -28.97 -33.69 18.84
C ASN A 12 -28.95 -32.15 18.79
N LEU A 13 -29.89 -31.53 18.05
CA LEU A 13 -29.96 -30.08 17.82
C LEU A 13 -29.94 -29.26 19.11
N GLY A 14 -30.48 -29.79 20.22
CA GLY A 14 -30.49 -29.10 21.52
C GLY A 14 -29.12 -28.86 22.14
N ASN A 15 -28.11 -29.71 21.86
CA ASN A 15 -26.74 -29.50 22.37
C ASN A 15 -25.95 -28.49 21.51
N GLN A 16 -26.32 -28.32 20.24
CA GLN A 16 -25.67 -27.39 19.32
C GLN A 16 -26.03 -25.93 19.65
N ASP A 17 -27.29 -25.68 20.02
CA ASP A 17 -27.79 -24.35 20.37
C ASP A 17 -27.20 -23.82 21.70
N ASP A 18 -27.00 -24.69 22.69
CA ASP A 18 -26.37 -24.32 23.98
C ASP A 18 -24.84 -24.10 23.86
N LEU A 19 -24.15 -24.86 23.01
CA LEU A 19 -22.73 -24.66 22.67
C LEU A 19 -22.51 -23.38 21.85
N ASP A 20 -23.41 -23.09 20.91
CA ASP A 20 -23.41 -21.86 20.12
C ASP A 20 -23.74 -20.63 20.99
N ALA A 21 -24.57 -20.76 22.03
CA ALA A 21 -24.85 -19.70 23.01
C ALA A 21 -23.64 -19.38 23.92
N SER A 22 -22.91 -20.40 24.37
CA SER A 22 -21.70 -20.21 25.19
C SER A 22 -20.54 -19.58 24.40
N CYS A 23 -20.40 -19.96 23.12
CA CYS A 23 -19.42 -19.35 22.22
C CYS A 23 -19.90 -18.01 21.63
N ALA A 24 -21.18 -17.65 21.73
CA ALA A 24 -21.73 -16.43 21.12
C ALA A 24 -21.02 -15.15 21.59
N LYS A 25 -20.56 -15.10 22.84
CA LYS A 25 -19.81 -13.96 23.39
C LYS A 25 -18.37 -13.90 22.87
N LEU A 26 -17.75 -15.04 22.59
CA LEU A 26 -16.43 -15.11 21.96
C LEU A 26 -16.51 -14.78 20.46
N TRP A 27 -17.52 -15.33 19.78
CA TRP A 27 -17.82 -15.04 18.38
C TRP A 27 -18.28 -13.61 18.14
N SER A 28 -18.91 -12.94 19.11
CA SER A 28 -19.26 -11.52 19.00
C SER A 28 -18.05 -10.61 19.15
N VAL A 29 -17.07 -10.97 19.98
CA VAL A 29 -15.78 -10.28 20.10
C VAL A 29 -14.92 -10.50 18.86
N TYR A 30 -14.81 -11.75 18.38
CA TYR A 30 -14.13 -12.03 17.12
C TYR A 30 -14.81 -11.34 15.93
N GLY A 31 -16.14 -11.43 15.87
CA GLY A 31 -16.94 -10.85 14.82
C GLY A 31 -16.82 -9.32 14.77
N SER A 32 -16.78 -8.64 15.92
CA SER A 32 -16.64 -7.19 15.96
C SER A 32 -15.26 -6.70 15.54
N GLU A 33 -14.18 -7.41 15.89
CA GLU A 33 -12.81 -7.05 15.50
C GLU A 33 -12.52 -7.43 14.04
N ALA A 34 -12.92 -8.63 13.60
CA ALA A 34 -12.75 -9.07 12.21
C ALA A 34 -13.57 -8.19 11.24
N GLU A 35 -14.80 -7.82 11.62
CA GLU A 35 -15.64 -6.92 10.83
C GLU A 35 -14.99 -5.55 10.65
N LYS A 36 -14.44 -4.94 11.71
CA LYS A 36 -13.76 -3.64 11.62
C LYS A 36 -12.61 -3.71 10.63
N TYR A 37 -11.77 -4.74 10.73
CA TYR A 37 -10.61 -4.92 9.86
C TYR A 37 -11.02 -5.12 8.40
N ASP A 38 -11.93 -6.07 8.13
CA ASP A 38 -12.34 -6.40 6.77
C ASP A 38 -13.10 -5.24 6.11
N LYS A 39 -13.95 -4.53 6.86
CA LYS A 39 -14.63 -3.33 6.35
C LYS A 39 -13.64 -2.22 6.05
N ALA A 40 -12.68 -1.95 6.94
CA ALA A 40 -11.65 -0.94 6.69
C ALA A 40 -10.83 -1.26 5.43
N LEU A 41 -10.51 -2.55 5.23
CA LEU A 41 -9.80 -3.02 4.05
C LEU A 41 -10.59 -2.80 2.75
N VAL A 42 -11.87 -3.21 2.75
CA VAL A 42 -12.75 -3.07 1.57
C VAL A 42 -13.05 -1.60 1.26
N GLU A 43 -13.21 -0.76 2.28
CA GLU A 43 -13.40 0.68 2.14
C GLU A 43 -12.15 1.35 1.55
N SER A 44 -10.96 0.96 2.01
CA SER A 44 -9.69 1.41 1.44
C SER A 44 -9.59 1.06 -0.05
N TRP A 45 -9.93 -0.17 -0.44
CA TRP A 45 -9.91 -0.56 -1.85
C TRP A 45 -10.89 0.25 -2.68
N ARG A 46 -12.09 0.52 -2.14
CA ARG A 46 -13.07 1.34 -2.86
C ARG A 46 -12.54 2.75 -3.10
N GLY A 47 -11.97 3.38 -2.08
CA GLY A 47 -11.35 4.72 -2.20
C GLY A 47 -10.22 4.75 -3.23
N ASP A 48 -9.37 3.72 -3.25
CA ASP A 48 -8.30 3.60 -4.25
C ASP A 48 -8.88 3.43 -5.67
N MET A 49 -9.90 2.59 -5.86
CA MET A 49 -10.53 2.37 -7.16
C MET A 49 -11.20 3.63 -7.71
N ASP A 50 -11.89 4.41 -6.86
CA ASP A 50 -12.53 5.67 -7.27
C ASP A 50 -11.51 6.67 -7.82
N GLY A 51 -10.37 6.81 -7.14
CA GLY A 51 -9.27 7.65 -7.61
C GLY A 51 -8.71 7.17 -8.96
N MET A 52 -8.53 5.86 -9.12
CA MET A 52 -8.04 5.26 -10.36
C MET A 52 -9.03 5.43 -11.53
N LEU A 53 -10.34 5.35 -11.27
CA LEU A 53 -11.38 5.54 -12.27
C LEU A 53 -11.40 6.97 -12.83
N ILE A 54 -11.34 7.96 -11.94
CA ILE A 54 -11.28 9.37 -12.34
C ILE A 54 -10.03 9.62 -13.19
N PHE A 55 -8.88 9.12 -12.73
CA PHE A 55 -7.63 9.27 -13.46
C PHE A 55 -7.68 8.59 -14.83
N ALA A 56 -8.14 7.33 -14.90
CA ALA A 56 -8.25 6.59 -16.15
C ALA A 56 -9.19 7.28 -17.14
N GLY A 57 -10.30 7.85 -16.68
CA GLY A 57 -11.22 8.63 -17.53
C GLY A 57 -10.56 9.88 -18.11
N LEU A 58 -9.94 10.71 -17.27
CA LEU A 58 -9.26 11.94 -17.68
C LEU A 58 -8.08 11.65 -18.61
N PHE A 59 -7.28 10.64 -18.28
CA PHE A 59 -6.16 10.20 -19.09
C PHE A 59 -6.63 9.70 -20.45
N SER A 60 -7.67 8.85 -20.50
CA SER A 60 -8.22 8.34 -21.77
C SER A 60 -8.76 9.47 -22.66
N ALA A 61 -9.42 10.48 -22.07
CA ALA A 61 -9.88 11.66 -22.80
C ALA A 61 -8.71 12.44 -23.41
N SER A 62 -7.66 12.70 -22.61
CA SER A 62 -6.46 13.39 -23.10
C SER A 62 -5.73 12.59 -24.20
N LEU A 63 -5.57 11.28 -24.02
CA LEU A 63 -4.93 10.37 -24.96
C LEU A 63 -5.70 10.29 -26.29
N THR A 64 -7.03 10.36 -26.24
CA THR A 64 -7.89 10.36 -27.43
C THR A 64 -7.60 11.56 -28.33
N ALA A 65 -7.32 12.75 -27.77
CA ALA A 65 -6.94 13.92 -28.57
C ALA A 65 -5.63 13.69 -29.34
N PHE A 66 -4.64 13.07 -28.70
CA PHE A 66 -3.39 12.69 -29.35
C PHE A 66 -3.60 11.63 -30.43
N ILE A 67 -4.41 10.60 -30.16
CA ILE A 67 -4.74 9.55 -31.14
C ILE A 67 -5.43 10.13 -32.38
N ILE A 68 -6.38 11.06 -32.20
CA ILE A 68 -7.06 11.73 -33.33
C ILE A 68 -6.05 12.44 -34.23
N GLU A 69 -5.01 13.04 -33.64
CA GLU A 69 -3.97 13.73 -34.42
C GLU A 69 -2.97 12.76 -35.05
N SER A 70 -2.46 11.75 -34.32
CA SER A 70 -1.51 10.78 -34.89
C SER A 70 -2.13 9.87 -35.94
N TYR A 71 -3.43 9.56 -35.83
CA TYR A 71 -4.11 8.70 -36.79
C TYR A 71 -4.04 9.28 -38.20
N LYS A 72 -4.13 10.61 -38.33
CA LYS A 72 -4.00 11.31 -39.62
C LYS A 72 -2.66 11.05 -40.29
N THR A 73 -1.59 10.83 -39.52
CA THR A 73 -0.24 10.55 -40.07
C THR A 73 -0.12 9.17 -40.71
N LEU A 74 -1.09 8.27 -40.49
CA LEU A 74 -1.16 6.95 -41.14
C LEU A 74 -1.83 7.01 -42.51
N THR A 75 -2.50 8.12 -42.83
CA THR A 75 -3.17 8.34 -44.11
C THR A 75 -2.46 9.43 -44.91
N PRO A 76 -2.47 9.35 -46.25
CA PRO A 76 -1.91 10.42 -47.09
C PRO A 76 -2.67 11.72 -46.84
N ASP A 77 -1.92 12.81 -46.60
CA ASP A 77 -2.50 14.13 -46.41
C ASP A 77 -3.01 14.71 -47.75
N SER A 78 -4.31 14.98 -47.81
CA SER A 78 -4.95 15.58 -48.98
C SER A 78 -4.46 17.01 -49.24
N GLY A 79 -4.05 17.73 -48.18
CA GLY A 79 -3.45 19.06 -48.28
C GLY A 79 -2.13 19.02 -49.04
N ASN A 80 -1.18 18.23 -48.57
CA ASN A 80 0.09 18.02 -49.26
C ASN A 80 -0.06 17.47 -50.67
N THR A 81 -1.01 16.56 -50.89
CA THR A 81 -1.29 16.03 -52.24
C THR A 81 -1.79 17.14 -53.17
N THR A 82 -2.69 18.00 -52.70
CA THR A 82 -3.20 19.15 -53.46
C THR A 82 -2.11 20.18 -53.73
N ALA A 83 -1.27 20.49 -52.74
CA ALA A 83 -0.14 21.41 -52.90
C ALA A 83 0.89 20.89 -53.90
N ALA A 84 1.19 19.59 -53.87
CA ALA A 84 2.07 18.94 -54.83
C ALA A 84 1.50 19.01 -56.26
N MET A 85 0.21 18.74 -56.43
CA MET A 85 -0.47 18.89 -57.73
C MET A 85 -0.47 20.34 -58.22
N LEU A 86 -0.71 21.33 -57.35
CA LEU A 86 -0.63 22.75 -57.71
C LEU A 86 0.79 23.14 -58.16
N ALA A 87 1.82 22.66 -57.47
CA ALA A 87 3.21 22.89 -57.84
C ALA A 87 3.54 22.24 -59.19
N GLN A 88 2.98 21.07 -59.48
CA GLN A 88 3.13 20.39 -60.76
C GLN A 88 2.47 21.19 -61.90
N ILE A 89 1.23 21.67 -61.69
CA ILE A 89 0.52 22.52 -62.67
C ILE A 89 1.29 23.82 -62.92
N SER A 90 1.83 24.45 -61.86
CA SER A 90 2.64 25.67 -61.98
C SER A 90 3.90 25.43 -62.82
N LYS A 91 4.62 24.31 -62.60
CA LYS A 91 5.79 23.93 -63.40
C LYS A 91 5.43 23.61 -64.84
N GLN A 92 4.30 22.94 -65.08
CA GLN A 92 3.82 22.65 -66.42
C GLN A 92 3.48 23.94 -67.20
N LEU A 93 2.83 24.91 -66.54
CA LEU A 93 2.48 26.20 -67.12
C LEU A 93 3.73 27.06 -67.43
N ALA A 94 4.74 26.99 -66.56
CA ALA A 94 6.02 27.66 -66.80
C ALA A 94 6.75 27.03 -68.01
N ALA A 95 6.82 25.70 -68.07
CA ALA A 95 7.48 24.97 -69.16
C ALA A 95 6.84 25.28 -70.53
N SER A 96 5.49 25.28 -70.60
CA SER A 96 4.75 25.60 -71.81
C SER A 96 4.95 27.04 -72.26
N ALA A 97 5.05 28.01 -71.34
CA ALA A 97 5.36 29.40 -71.67
C ALA A 97 6.77 29.57 -72.27
N SER A 98 7.74 28.75 -71.86
CA SER A 98 9.11 28.74 -72.40
C SER A 98 9.33 27.81 -73.60
N GLY A 99 8.28 27.14 -74.10
CA GLY A 99 8.39 26.17 -75.20
C GLY A 99 9.15 24.88 -74.87
N ALA A 100 9.36 24.59 -73.58
CA ALA A 100 10.03 23.39 -73.11
C ALA A 100 9.03 22.23 -72.94
N THR A 101 9.45 21.01 -73.25
CA THR A 101 8.68 19.79 -72.97
C THR A 101 8.67 19.51 -71.47
N PHE A 102 7.48 19.37 -70.89
CA PHE A 102 7.30 18.99 -69.49
C PHE A 102 7.07 17.48 -69.38
N GLU A 103 7.94 16.80 -68.64
CA GLU A 103 7.74 15.41 -68.25
C GLU A 103 7.21 15.36 -66.80
N ALA A 104 6.04 14.75 -66.62
CA ALA A 104 5.43 14.62 -65.31
C ALA A 104 6.25 13.65 -64.45
N PRO A 105 6.66 14.04 -63.22
CA PRO A 105 7.27 13.10 -62.28
C PRO A 105 6.31 11.93 -61.99
N PRO A 106 6.82 10.72 -61.74
CA PRO A 106 5.98 9.61 -61.33
C PRO A 106 5.22 9.95 -60.03
N PRO A 107 4.00 9.44 -59.84
CA PRO A 107 3.21 9.72 -58.65
C PRO A 107 3.98 9.25 -57.41
N ALA A 108 4.13 10.13 -56.43
CA ALA A 108 4.77 9.80 -55.17
C ALA A 108 3.93 8.74 -54.44
N VAL A 109 4.51 7.57 -54.20
CA VAL A 109 3.87 6.52 -53.39
C VAL A 109 3.93 6.96 -51.93
N PHE A 110 2.79 7.04 -51.28
CA PHE A 110 2.74 7.33 -49.86
C PHE A 110 3.30 6.14 -49.07
N VAL A 111 4.36 6.40 -48.31
CA VAL A 111 4.97 5.44 -47.40
C VAL A 111 4.81 5.98 -45.99
N VAL A 112 4.15 5.21 -45.13
CA VAL A 112 3.92 5.61 -43.73
C VAL A 112 5.25 5.62 -42.98
N PRO A 113 5.60 6.72 -42.28
CA PRO A 113 6.79 6.75 -41.45
C PRO A 113 6.73 5.70 -40.33
N ALA A 114 7.82 4.95 -40.12
CA ALA A 114 7.88 3.95 -39.06
C ALA A 114 7.60 4.53 -37.66
N ALA A 115 8.05 5.76 -37.40
CA ALA A 115 7.78 6.48 -36.15
C ALA A 115 6.26 6.71 -35.91
N SER A 116 5.51 7.04 -36.98
CA SER A 116 4.05 7.20 -36.91
C SER A 116 3.35 5.88 -36.59
N VAL A 117 3.79 4.77 -37.19
CA VAL A 117 3.24 3.44 -36.90
C VAL A 117 3.49 3.06 -35.44
N ILE A 118 4.73 3.18 -34.97
CA ILE A 118 5.11 2.85 -33.58
C ILE A 118 4.33 3.72 -32.60
N CYS A 119 4.24 5.03 -32.85
CA CYS A 119 3.48 5.95 -32.02
C CYS A 119 2.01 5.52 -31.87
N ASN A 120 1.33 5.26 -32.98
CA ASN A 120 -0.08 4.86 -32.96
C ASN A 120 -0.25 3.52 -32.21
N ILE A 121 0.61 2.53 -32.46
CA ILE A 121 0.57 1.26 -31.71
C ILE A 121 0.68 1.50 -30.21
N LEU A 122 1.67 2.29 -29.77
CA LEU A 122 1.89 2.58 -28.36
C LEU A 122 0.69 3.29 -27.72
N TRP A 123 0.09 4.26 -28.41
CA TRP A 123 -1.07 4.99 -27.91
C TRP A 123 -2.36 4.16 -27.89
N PHE A 124 -2.60 3.30 -28.89
CA PHE A 124 -3.74 2.38 -28.85
C PHE A 124 -3.60 1.35 -27.72
N ILE A 125 -2.41 0.79 -27.50
CA ILE A 125 -2.16 -0.13 -26.37
C ILE A 125 -2.31 0.62 -25.04
N SER A 126 -1.78 1.83 -24.94
CA SER A 126 -1.94 2.70 -23.77
C SER A 126 -3.41 2.92 -23.44
N LEU A 127 -4.23 3.26 -24.45
CA LEU A 127 -5.68 3.45 -24.28
C LEU A 127 -6.35 2.15 -23.82
N GLY A 128 -6.00 1.02 -24.45
CA GLY A 128 -6.52 -0.30 -24.08
C GLY A 128 -6.24 -0.65 -22.61
N PHE A 129 -5.02 -0.39 -22.12
CA PHE A 129 -4.70 -0.60 -20.70
C PHE A 129 -5.44 0.36 -19.77
N SER A 130 -5.61 1.63 -20.16
CA SER A 130 -6.39 2.60 -19.37
C SER A 130 -7.86 2.18 -19.23
N LEU A 131 -8.49 1.75 -20.34
CA LEU A 131 -9.87 1.25 -20.33
C LEU A 131 -10.00 -0.08 -19.56
N SER A 132 -9.02 -0.98 -19.69
CA SER A 132 -9.00 -2.23 -18.91
C SER A 132 -8.86 -1.95 -17.41
N CYS A 133 -8.00 -0.99 -17.04
CA CYS A 133 -7.85 -0.51 -15.67
C CYS A 133 -9.19 0.00 -15.12
N ALA A 134 -9.89 0.85 -15.89
CA ALA A 134 -11.20 1.36 -15.49
C ALA A 134 -12.22 0.21 -15.32
N LEU A 135 -12.29 -0.72 -16.27
CA LEU A 135 -13.19 -1.87 -16.17
C LEU A 135 -12.94 -2.70 -14.90
N ILE A 136 -11.68 -3.07 -14.64
CA ILE A 136 -11.32 -3.87 -13.46
C ILE A 136 -11.62 -3.08 -12.17
N ALA A 137 -11.32 -1.79 -12.14
CA ALA A 137 -11.63 -0.94 -10.98
C ALA A 137 -13.14 -0.92 -10.68
N THR A 138 -14.00 -0.78 -11.71
CA THR A 138 -15.45 -0.85 -11.51
C THR A 138 -15.92 -2.22 -10.98
N LEU A 139 -15.33 -3.32 -11.45
CA LEU A 139 -15.68 -4.67 -10.98
C LEU A 139 -15.28 -4.86 -9.51
N VAL A 140 -14.08 -4.45 -9.13
CA VAL A 140 -13.61 -4.47 -7.74
C VAL A 140 -14.55 -3.65 -6.85
N GLU A 141 -14.95 -2.47 -7.30
CA GLU A 141 -15.88 -1.61 -6.58
C GLU A 141 -17.27 -2.28 -6.39
N GLN A 142 -17.78 -2.95 -7.44
CA GLN A 142 -19.03 -3.72 -7.36
C GLN A 142 -18.93 -4.88 -6.37
N TRP A 143 -17.85 -5.65 -6.40
CA TRP A 143 -17.66 -6.77 -5.47
C TRP A 143 -17.44 -6.31 -4.04
N ALA A 144 -16.72 -5.20 -3.84
CA ALA A 144 -16.56 -4.54 -2.55
C ALA A 144 -17.91 -4.16 -1.93
N ARG A 145 -18.79 -3.51 -2.73
CA ARG A 145 -20.14 -3.15 -2.28
C ARG A 145 -21.00 -4.38 -1.96
N ASP A 146 -20.97 -5.40 -2.81
CA ASP A 146 -21.73 -6.64 -2.58
C ASP A 146 -21.26 -7.38 -1.30
N PHE A 147 -19.95 -7.38 -1.02
CA PHE A 147 -19.39 -7.92 0.21
C PHE A 147 -19.93 -7.20 1.46
N VAL A 148 -19.92 -5.87 1.47
CA VAL A 148 -20.46 -5.06 2.59
C VAL A 148 -21.97 -5.26 2.73
N GLN A 149 -22.71 -5.28 1.62
CA GLN A 149 -24.16 -5.47 1.64
C GLN A 149 -24.57 -6.83 2.22
N LYS A 150 -23.92 -7.92 1.77
CA LYS A 150 -24.19 -9.29 2.26
C LYS A 150 -23.91 -9.45 3.75
N THR A 151 -22.94 -8.70 4.25
CA THR A 151 -22.53 -8.77 5.65
C THR A 151 -23.38 -7.87 6.56
N ASP A 152 -23.94 -6.77 6.07
CA ASP A 152 -24.77 -5.85 6.87
C ASP A 152 -26.25 -6.26 6.98
N MET A 153 -26.78 -7.08 6.06
CA MET A 153 -28.20 -7.46 6.05
C MET A 153 -28.65 -8.48 7.12
N ARG A 154 -27.79 -8.89 8.07
CA ARG A 154 -28.09 -10.01 9.00
C ARG A 154 -27.99 -9.61 10.48
N PRO A 155 -29.09 -9.72 11.28
CA PRO A 155 -29.12 -9.24 12.67
C PRO A 155 -28.42 -10.17 13.68
N ALA A 156 -28.25 -11.46 13.38
CA ALA A 156 -27.66 -12.41 14.31
C ALA A 156 -26.12 -12.40 14.24
N PRO A 157 -25.41 -12.10 15.35
CA PRO A 157 -23.96 -11.86 15.35
C PRO A 157 -23.15 -13.12 14.97
N VAL A 158 -23.60 -14.31 15.38
CA VAL A 158 -22.91 -15.58 15.09
C VAL A 158 -22.99 -15.94 13.61
N ILE A 159 -24.17 -15.82 12.99
CA ILE A 159 -24.38 -16.09 11.56
C ILE A 159 -23.57 -15.10 10.72
N ARG A 160 -23.55 -13.83 11.13
CA ARG A 160 -22.79 -12.76 10.50
C ARG A 160 -21.29 -13.04 10.54
N ALA A 161 -20.74 -13.39 11.70
CA ALA A 161 -19.32 -13.75 11.85
C ALA A 161 -18.91 -14.96 10.99
N ARG A 162 -19.78 -15.98 10.90
CA ARG A 162 -19.55 -17.15 10.02
C ARG A 162 -19.49 -16.74 8.54
N ILE A 163 -20.42 -15.91 8.07
CA ILE A 163 -20.44 -15.39 6.69
C ILE A 163 -19.20 -14.54 6.39
N PHE A 164 -18.83 -13.64 7.30
CA PHE A 164 -17.60 -12.84 7.18
C PHE A 164 -16.38 -13.72 6.99
N SER A 165 -16.18 -14.70 7.89
CA SER A 165 -15.05 -15.61 7.79
C SER A 165 -15.04 -16.37 6.47
N TYR A 166 -16.20 -16.86 6.01
CA TYR A 166 -16.32 -17.59 4.74
C TYR A 166 -15.93 -16.71 3.54
N LEU A 167 -16.46 -15.49 3.47
CA LEU A 167 -16.17 -14.57 2.37
C LEU A 167 -14.72 -14.10 2.41
N TYR A 168 -14.17 -13.82 3.60
CA TYR A 168 -12.75 -13.47 3.78
C TYR A 168 -11.82 -14.57 3.27
N TYR A 169 -12.05 -15.82 3.68
CA TYR A 169 -11.28 -16.96 3.15
C TYR A 169 -11.47 -17.12 1.64
N GLY A 170 -12.64 -16.79 1.10
CA GLY A 170 -12.88 -16.68 -0.33
C GLY A 170 -11.99 -15.63 -0.99
N LEU A 171 -11.96 -14.41 -0.47
CA LEU A 171 -11.12 -13.31 -0.97
C LEU A 171 -9.63 -13.70 -1.01
N LYS A 172 -9.15 -14.37 0.04
CA LYS A 172 -7.78 -14.88 0.13
C LYS A 172 -7.54 -16.00 -0.89
N ARG A 173 -8.45 -16.98 -0.98
CA ARG A 173 -8.33 -18.12 -1.90
C ARG A 173 -8.32 -17.71 -3.37
N PHE A 174 -9.14 -16.73 -3.74
CA PHE A 174 -9.22 -16.21 -5.10
C PHE A 174 -8.26 -15.05 -5.36
N ASN A 175 -7.39 -14.71 -4.41
CA ASN A 175 -6.35 -13.70 -4.55
C ASN A 175 -6.88 -12.33 -4.99
N MET A 176 -7.99 -11.86 -4.41
CA MET A 176 -8.59 -10.57 -4.80
C MET A 176 -7.61 -9.39 -4.69
N HIS A 177 -6.68 -9.45 -3.74
CA HIS A 177 -5.56 -8.51 -3.62
C HIS A 177 -4.74 -8.36 -4.91
N VAL A 178 -4.57 -9.43 -5.69
CA VAL A 178 -3.82 -9.39 -6.96
C VAL A 178 -4.57 -8.57 -8.00
N LEU A 179 -5.89 -8.66 -8.05
CA LEU A 179 -6.71 -7.83 -8.97
C LEU A 179 -6.69 -6.36 -8.54
N VAL A 180 -6.76 -6.08 -7.24
CA VAL A 180 -6.63 -4.73 -6.68
C VAL A 180 -5.25 -4.13 -7.02
N ASP A 181 -4.18 -4.89 -6.83
CA ASP A 181 -2.81 -4.49 -7.17
C ASP A 181 -2.61 -4.29 -8.69
N LEU A 182 -3.36 -5.01 -9.52
CA LEU A 182 -3.28 -4.96 -10.97
C LEU A 182 -3.81 -3.65 -11.55
N VAL A 183 -4.80 -3.02 -10.90
CA VAL A 183 -5.42 -1.77 -11.38
C VAL A 183 -4.39 -0.65 -11.51
N PRO A 184 -3.66 -0.25 -10.43
CA PRO A 184 -2.61 0.76 -10.55
C PRO A 184 -1.47 0.35 -11.49
N LEU A 185 -1.18 -0.95 -11.61
CA LEU A 185 -0.13 -1.46 -12.51
C LEU A 185 -0.48 -1.18 -13.98
N LEU A 186 -1.70 -1.51 -14.39
CA LEU A 186 -2.19 -1.25 -15.76
C LEU A 186 -2.16 0.25 -16.08
N LEU A 187 -2.54 1.08 -15.11
CA LEU A 187 -2.51 2.53 -15.26
C LEU A 187 -1.10 3.07 -15.46
N HIS A 188 -0.13 2.62 -14.66
CA HIS A 188 1.27 3.02 -14.83
C HIS A 188 1.87 2.53 -16.15
N MET A 189 1.55 1.29 -16.57
CA MET A 189 1.96 0.78 -17.88
C MET A 189 1.40 1.64 -19.01
N SER A 190 0.13 2.04 -18.89
CA SER A 190 -0.53 2.93 -19.84
C SER A 190 0.18 4.29 -19.95
N LEU A 191 0.55 4.90 -18.83
CA LEU A 191 1.28 6.17 -18.80
C LEU A 191 2.67 6.08 -19.44
N VAL A 192 3.44 5.05 -19.12
CA VAL A 192 4.78 4.84 -19.70
C VAL A 192 4.70 4.67 -21.21
N LEU A 193 3.75 3.88 -21.70
CA LEU A 193 3.52 3.71 -23.13
C LEU A 193 3.09 5.01 -23.82
N PHE A 194 2.26 5.83 -23.17
CA PHE A 194 1.88 7.13 -23.69
C PHE A 194 3.07 8.07 -23.86
N PHE A 195 3.91 8.21 -22.84
CA PHE A 195 5.09 9.06 -22.94
C PHE A 195 6.11 8.52 -23.95
N ALA A 196 6.28 7.19 -24.05
CA ALA A 196 7.10 6.59 -25.10
C ALA A 196 6.57 6.91 -26.51
N GLY A 197 5.24 6.82 -26.68
CA GLY A 197 4.56 7.24 -27.91
C GLY A 197 4.74 8.74 -28.20
N LEU A 198 4.70 9.60 -27.18
CA LEU A 198 4.93 11.04 -27.31
C LEU A 198 6.34 11.36 -27.83
N VAL A 199 7.37 10.65 -27.33
CA VAL A 199 8.74 10.80 -27.84
C VAL A 199 8.83 10.35 -29.30
N ALA A 200 8.19 9.22 -29.65
CA ALA A 200 8.14 8.73 -31.03
C ALA A 200 7.40 9.69 -31.97
N PHE A 201 6.31 10.31 -31.51
CA PHE A 201 5.54 11.31 -32.24
C PHE A 201 6.35 12.57 -32.54
N LEU A 202 7.14 13.05 -31.58
CA LEU A 202 7.93 14.26 -31.71
C LEU A 202 9.21 14.06 -32.53
N LEU A 203 9.67 12.82 -32.69
CA LEU A 203 10.89 12.47 -33.41
C LEU A 203 10.96 13.01 -34.85
N PRO A 204 9.92 12.84 -35.71
CA PRO A 204 9.91 13.43 -37.04
C PRO A 204 9.65 14.95 -37.07
N ILE A 205 9.08 15.53 -36.01
CA ILE A 205 8.64 16.94 -35.99
C ILE A 205 9.79 17.87 -35.65
N ASN A 206 10.40 17.69 -34.48
CA ASN A 206 11.48 18.57 -34.01
C ASN A 206 12.36 17.88 -32.97
N ARG A 207 13.68 17.81 -33.25
CA ARG A 207 14.65 17.15 -32.39
C ARG A 207 14.80 17.81 -31.02
N THR A 208 14.67 19.13 -30.92
CA THR A 208 14.76 19.86 -29.65
C THR A 208 13.56 19.58 -28.75
N VAL A 209 12.34 19.66 -29.29
CA VAL A 209 11.12 19.37 -28.54
C VAL A 209 11.09 17.91 -28.08
N MET A 210 11.49 17.00 -28.97
CA MET A 210 11.64 15.57 -28.65
C MET A 210 12.66 15.35 -27.52
N ALA A 211 13.84 15.99 -27.59
CA ALA A 211 14.88 15.83 -26.58
C ALA A 211 14.43 16.32 -25.19
N VAL A 212 13.71 17.44 -25.12
CA VAL A 212 13.14 17.95 -23.87
C VAL A 212 12.11 16.97 -23.30
N ALA A 213 11.19 16.45 -24.14
CA ALA A 213 10.20 15.47 -23.71
C ALA A 213 10.86 14.15 -23.24
N ALA A 214 11.88 13.68 -23.95
CA ALA A 214 12.64 12.48 -23.59
C ALA A 214 13.43 12.66 -22.29
N ALA A 215 14.02 13.83 -22.04
CA ALA A 215 14.70 14.14 -20.79
C ALA A 215 13.74 14.11 -19.60
N LEU A 216 12.56 14.72 -19.74
CA LEU A 216 11.52 14.68 -18.71
C LEU A 216 11.07 13.24 -18.42
N LEU A 217 10.82 12.44 -19.45
CA LEU A 217 10.49 11.03 -19.31
C LEU A 217 11.60 10.25 -18.61
N GLY A 218 12.86 10.50 -18.97
CA GLY A 218 14.02 9.88 -18.35
C GLY A 218 14.09 10.14 -16.84
N ILE A 219 13.88 11.38 -16.41
CA ILE A 219 13.85 11.76 -14.99
C ILE A 219 12.73 11.00 -14.26
N LEU A 220 11.51 10.99 -14.83
CA LEU A 220 10.37 10.29 -14.25
C LEU A 220 10.62 8.78 -14.11
N VAL A 221 11.20 8.14 -15.13
CA VAL A 221 11.55 6.72 -15.10
C VAL A 221 12.61 6.44 -14.04
N VAL A 222 13.65 7.27 -13.94
CA VAL A 222 14.70 7.10 -12.92
C VAL A 222 14.11 7.20 -11.51
N VAL A 223 13.30 8.23 -11.24
CA VAL A 223 12.62 8.38 -9.94
C VAL A 223 11.74 7.16 -9.65
N TYR A 224 10.95 6.71 -10.64
CA TYR A 224 10.08 5.56 -10.50
C TYR A 224 10.85 4.26 -10.22
N CYS A 225 11.98 4.04 -10.89
CA CYS A 225 12.87 2.91 -10.66
C CYS A 225 13.46 2.95 -9.25
N VAL A 226 13.93 4.11 -8.78
CA VAL A 226 14.44 4.27 -7.42
C VAL A 226 13.37 3.93 -6.39
N LEU A 227 12.17 4.50 -6.53
CA LEU A 227 11.04 4.22 -5.63
C LEU A 227 10.59 2.75 -5.66
N THR A 228 10.78 2.06 -6.78
CA THR A 228 10.44 0.64 -6.90
C THR A 228 11.49 -0.28 -6.29
N VAL A 229 12.78 0.08 -6.35
CA VAL A 229 13.89 -0.73 -5.80
C VAL A 229 14.08 -0.50 -4.31
N LEU A 230 13.81 0.71 -3.81
CA LEU A 230 14.07 1.09 -2.43
C LEU A 230 13.40 0.17 -1.38
N PRO A 231 12.14 -0.29 -1.54
CA PRO A 231 11.48 -1.21 -0.61
C PRO A 231 12.06 -2.62 -0.62
N LEU A 232 12.74 -3.02 -1.71
CA LEU A 232 13.39 -4.32 -1.81
C LEU A 232 14.70 -4.36 -1.01
N VAL A 233 15.32 -3.20 -0.79
CA VAL A 233 16.55 -3.04 0.01
C VAL A 233 16.22 -2.72 1.46
N TYR A 234 15.27 -1.81 1.69
CA TYR A 234 14.85 -1.37 3.01
C TYR A 234 13.37 -1.69 3.22
N PHE A 235 13.08 -2.73 4.01
CA PHE A 235 11.71 -3.14 4.33
C PHE A 235 10.92 -2.08 5.13
N ASP A 236 11.62 -1.14 5.77
CA ASP A 236 11.03 -0.02 6.53
C ASP A 236 10.67 1.18 5.63
N CYS A 237 10.85 1.06 4.31
CA CYS A 237 10.57 2.14 3.36
C CYS A 237 9.06 2.32 3.15
N PRO A 238 8.51 3.55 3.26
CA PRO A 238 7.09 3.82 3.06
C PRO A 238 6.69 3.85 1.57
N TYR A 239 7.64 4.04 0.65
CA TYR A 239 7.36 4.22 -0.77
C TYR A 239 7.05 2.88 -1.44
N ARG A 240 5.79 2.46 -1.48
CA ARG A 240 5.38 1.25 -2.18
C ARG A 240 4.85 1.57 -3.57
N THR A 241 5.45 0.94 -4.58
CA THR A 241 4.94 0.96 -5.95
C THR A 241 4.29 -0.37 -6.29
N PRO A 242 3.26 -0.44 -7.16
CA PRO A 242 2.64 -1.71 -7.56
C PRO A 242 3.65 -2.67 -8.20
N PHE A 243 4.69 -2.13 -8.87
CA PHE A 243 5.77 -2.94 -9.45
C PHE A 243 6.67 -3.58 -8.40
N SER A 244 6.90 -2.96 -7.24
CA SER A 244 7.72 -3.56 -6.18
C SER A 244 7.12 -4.89 -5.69
N THR A 245 5.80 -4.94 -5.54
CA THR A 245 5.05 -6.16 -5.18
C THR A 245 5.13 -7.23 -6.27
N VAL A 246 5.00 -6.85 -7.55
CA VAL A 246 5.12 -7.79 -8.68
C VAL A 246 6.53 -8.35 -8.79
N LEU A 247 7.56 -7.49 -8.69
CA LEU A 247 8.97 -7.89 -8.72
C LEU A 247 9.31 -8.85 -7.57
N TRP A 248 8.75 -8.61 -6.38
CA TRP A 248 8.91 -9.52 -5.26
C TRP A 248 8.32 -10.90 -5.59
N ARG A 249 7.07 -10.97 -6.08
CA ARG A 249 6.42 -12.24 -6.46
C ARG A 249 7.19 -12.97 -7.57
N THR A 250 7.63 -12.27 -8.62
CA THR A 250 8.38 -12.90 -9.70
C THR A 250 9.75 -13.39 -9.23
N SER A 251 10.40 -12.68 -8.31
CA SER A 251 11.66 -13.14 -7.70
C SER A 251 11.47 -14.44 -6.91
N GLN A 252 10.35 -14.59 -6.19
CA GLN A 252 10.02 -15.82 -5.46
C GLN A 252 9.71 -16.97 -6.42
N LEU A 253 8.92 -16.73 -7.47
CA LEU A 253 8.63 -17.71 -8.53
C LEU A 253 9.90 -18.14 -9.25
N TRP A 254 10.77 -17.19 -9.60
CA TRP A 254 12.07 -17.47 -10.21
C TRP A 254 12.96 -18.30 -9.30
N GLN A 255 13.04 -17.98 -8.00
CA GLN A 255 13.80 -18.76 -7.02
C GLN A 255 13.26 -20.20 -6.86
N ARG A 256 11.93 -20.38 -6.93
CA ARG A 256 11.30 -21.71 -6.90
C ARG A 256 11.58 -22.51 -8.16
N LEU A 257 11.55 -21.86 -9.34
CA LEU A 257 11.79 -22.51 -10.64
C LEU A 257 13.28 -22.78 -10.89
N SER A 258 14.18 -21.93 -10.40
CA SER A 258 15.61 -22.03 -10.71
C SER A 258 16.38 -23.03 -9.85
N GLY A 259 15.83 -23.53 -8.74
CA GLY A 259 16.43 -24.62 -7.94
C GLY A 259 17.87 -24.39 -7.43
N LEU A 260 18.49 -23.24 -7.72
CA LEU A 260 19.89 -22.92 -7.46
C LEU A 260 19.99 -21.52 -6.89
N ALA A 261 20.65 -21.48 -5.74
CA ALA A 261 20.77 -20.34 -4.85
C ALA A 261 21.41 -19.11 -5.52
N VAL A 262 20.59 -18.19 -6.01
CA VAL A 262 20.99 -16.77 -6.11
C VAL A 262 20.40 -16.07 -4.89
N ARG A 263 21.19 -16.03 -3.80
CA ARG A 263 20.86 -15.22 -2.63
C ARG A 263 21.16 -13.76 -2.95
N PRO A 264 20.19 -12.83 -2.85
CA PRO A 264 20.53 -11.41 -2.83
C PRO A 264 21.37 -11.10 -1.58
N PHE A 265 22.29 -10.16 -1.76
CA PHE A 265 23.29 -9.77 -0.78
C PHE A 265 22.65 -9.04 0.41
N GLY A 266 22.66 -9.67 1.59
CA GLY A 266 22.36 -9.01 2.87
C GLY A 266 21.54 -9.83 3.88
N ARG A 267 22.25 -10.49 4.82
CA ARG A 267 21.83 -11.14 6.08
C ARG A 267 21.37 -12.62 6.06
N PRO A 268 21.76 -13.43 7.07
CA PRO A 268 21.44 -14.86 7.14
C PRO A 268 20.01 -15.09 7.66
N ARG A 269 19.25 -15.94 6.95
CA ARG A 269 17.93 -16.44 7.35
C ARG A 269 18.10 -17.75 8.12
N GLU A 270 17.80 -17.75 9.41
CA GLU A 270 17.39 -18.98 10.11
C GLU A 270 16.06 -19.45 9.52
N SER A 271 15.99 -20.71 9.11
CA SER A 271 14.83 -21.28 8.46
C SER A 271 13.71 -21.54 9.47
N VAL A 272 12.76 -20.63 9.56
CA VAL A 272 11.40 -20.99 9.97
C VAL A 272 10.70 -21.49 8.71
N GLY A 273 10.30 -22.76 8.72
CA GLY A 273 9.57 -23.40 7.63
C GLY A 273 8.16 -22.83 7.54
N HIS A 274 7.92 -21.96 6.56
CA HIS A 274 6.58 -21.51 6.19
C HIS A 274 6.34 -21.82 4.71
N THR A 275 5.38 -22.70 4.48
CA THR A 275 4.96 -23.26 3.18
C THR A 275 3.83 -22.45 2.53
N GLY A 276 3.92 -21.11 2.58
CA GLY A 276 2.91 -20.20 2.05
C GLY A 276 3.52 -19.13 1.14
N GLU A 277 2.73 -18.61 0.20
CA GLU A 277 3.06 -17.41 -0.58
C GLU A 277 2.92 -16.17 0.30
N GLU A 278 3.91 -15.93 1.16
CA GLU A 278 3.91 -14.75 2.01
C GLU A 278 4.10 -13.48 1.17
N THR A 279 3.12 -12.59 1.26
CA THR A 279 3.15 -11.27 0.61
C THR A 279 4.25 -10.40 1.20
N MET A 280 4.74 -9.40 0.45
CA MET A 280 5.74 -8.45 0.95
C MET A 280 5.28 -7.76 2.26
N VAL A 281 3.97 -7.57 2.42
CA VAL A 281 3.36 -6.98 3.62
C VAL A 281 3.47 -7.93 4.80
N GLU A 282 3.12 -9.21 4.64
CA GLU A 282 3.25 -10.21 5.71
C GLU A 282 4.72 -10.38 6.14
N MET A 283 5.65 -10.39 5.17
CA MET A 283 7.09 -10.41 5.45
C MET A 283 7.56 -9.18 6.21
N MET A 284 7.07 -7.99 5.86
CA MET A 284 7.39 -6.77 6.61
C MET A 284 6.82 -6.83 8.03
N ILE A 285 5.57 -7.25 8.22
CA ILE A 285 4.96 -7.38 9.55
C ILE A 285 5.75 -8.39 10.39
N SER A 286 6.11 -9.53 9.81
CA SER A 286 6.96 -10.54 10.45
C SER A 286 8.33 -9.97 10.82
N GLN A 287 9.00 -9.24 9.92
CA GLN A 287 10.29 -8.62 10.20
C GLN A 287 10.22 -7.47 11.21
N ALA A 288 9.14 -6.69 11.20
CA ALA A 288 8.91 -5.59 12.13
C ALA A 288 8.66 -6.11 13.56
N THR A 289 7.94 -7.23 13.69
CA THR A 289 7.58 -7.83 14.98
C THR A 289 8.63 -8.81 15.53
N ARG A 290 9.53 -9.32 14.67
CA ARG A 290 10.58 -10.26 15.08
C ARG A 290 11.45 -9.69 16.21
N PRO A 291 11.68 -10.46 17.30
CA PRO A 291 12.59 -10.05 18.36
C PRO A 291 14.00 -9.84 17.80
N CYS A 292 14.49 -8.59 17.79
CA CYS A 292 15.84 -8.24 17.38
C CYS A 292 16.28 -6.91 18.01
N ALA A 293 17.59 -6.72 18.20
CA ALA A 293 18.13 -5.50 18.81
C ALA A 293 17.75 -4.22 18.05
N GLU A 294 17.52 -4.29 16.74
CA GLU A 294 17.05 -3.16 15.93
C GLU A 294 15.57 -2.83 16.14
N ARG A 295 14.72 -3.82 16.48
CA ARG A 295 13.34 -3.57 16.94
C ARG A 295 13.37 -2.79 18.25
N ASP A 296 14.16 -3.25 19.22
CA ASP A 296 14.21 -2.62 20.54
C ASP A 296 14.67 -1.15 20.47
N LYS A 297 15.64 -0.82 19.60
CA LYS A 297 16.05 0.57 19.31
C LYS A 297 14.97 1.42 18.62
N ARG A 298 14.11 0.81 17.81
CA ARG A 298 12.99 1.51 17.15
C ARG A 298 11.87 1.77 18.16
N ASP A 299 11.51 0.78 18.95
CA ASP A 299 10.51 0.87 20.02
C ASP A 299 10.93 1.91 21.07
N GLN A 300 12.21 1.90 21.48
CA GLN A 300 12.80 2.90 22.38
C GLN A 300 12.69 4.33 21.84
N ARG A 301 12.98 4.53 20.54
CA ARG A 301 12.84 5.85 19.89
C ARG A 301 11.39 6.30 19.78
N ALA A 302 10.48 5.38 19.46
CA ALA A 302 9.05 5.67 19.39
C ALA A 302 8.51 6.09 20.77
N LEU A 303 8.86 5.37 21.83
CA LEU A 303 8.47 5.70 23.21
C LEU A 303 9.06 7.02 23.68
N CYS A 304 10.35 7.29 23.40
CA CYS A 304 10.98 8.56 23.74
C CYS A 304 10.29 9.73 23.01
N TRP A 305 9.95 9.55 21.72
CA TRP A 305 9.19 10.55 20.97
C TRP A 305 7.78 10.76 21.52
N THR A 306 7.03 9.69 21.82
CA THR A 306 5.70 9.78 22.44
C THR A 306 5.77 10.56 23.75
N MET A 307 6.74 10.24 24.61
CA MET A 307 6.96 10.96 25.87
C MET A 307 7.31 12.44 25.67
N LYS A 308 8.08 12.78 24.63
CA LYS A 308 8.40 14.17 24.28
C LYS A 308 7.17 14.94 23.76
N SER A 309 6.27 14.27 23.05
CA SER A 309 5.06 14.85 22.44
C SER A 309 3.90 15.03 23.43
N LEU A 310 3.88 14.30 24.55
CA LEU A 310 2.87 14.44 25.61
C LEU A 310 3.24 15.64 26.50
N VAL A 311 2.63 16.80 26.24
CA VAL A 311 2.93 18.07 26.94
C VAL A 311 1.96 18.35 28.08
N ASP A 312 0.70 17.91 27.96
CA ASP A 312 -0.35 18.16 28.95
C ASP A 312 -0.56 16.98 29.91
N GLY A 313 -0.83 17.28 31.19
CA GLY A 313 -1.08 16.27 32.22
C GLY A 313 -2.28 15.35 31.93
N ALA A 314 -3.25 15.83 31.14
CA ALA A 314 -4.39 15.05 30.68
C ALA A 314 -4.05 14.01 29.61
N GLU A 315 -3.03 14.26 28.81
CA GLU A 315 -2.56 13.33 27.79
C GLU A 315 -1.51 12.36 28.37
N LEU A 316 -0.78 12.80 29.39
CA LEU A 316 0.26 12.01 30.05
C LEU A 316 -0.30 10.93 31.00
N GLU A 317 -1.45 11.17 31.63
CA GLU A 317 -2.05 10.21 32.57
C GLU A 317 -2.38 8.83 31.99
N PRO A 318 -3.06 8.68 30.83
CA PRO A 318 -3.35 7.38 30.27
C PRO A 318 -2.07 6.60 29.94
N PHE A 319 -0.99 7.28 29.57
CA PHE A 319 0.31 6.62 29.38
C PHE A 319 0.91 6.12 30.71
N ILE A 320 0.87 6.96 31.76
CA ILE A 320 1.38 6.59 33.10
C ILE A 320 0.59 5.43 33.71
N ALA A 321 -0.73 5.41 33.51
CA ALA A 321 -1.62 4.39 34.03
C ALA A 321 -1.33 2.98 33.50
N GLU A 322 -0.77 2.88 32.28
CA GLU A 322 -0.47 1.61 31.62
C GLU A 322 0.93 1.05 31.96
N ILE A 323 1.84 1.88 32.49
CA ILE A 323 3.22 1.47 32.87
C ILE A 323 3.24 0.24 33.82
N PRO A 324 2.39 0.16 34.86
CA PRO A 324 2.33 -1.02 35.73
C PRO A 324 1.99 -2.30 34.98
N ASP A 325 1.01 -2.27 34.07
CA ASP A 325 0.53 -3.46 33.33
C ASP A 325 1.51 -3.90 32.23
N VAL A 326 2.35 -2.97 31.74
CA VAL A 326 3.46 -3.27 30.84
C VAL A 326 4.58 -4.02 31.57
N LEU A 327 4.90 -3.62 32.80
CA LEU A 327 5.95 -4.24 33.62
C LEU A 327 5.52 -5.53 34.31
N TRP A 328 4.22 -5.66 34.64
CA TRP A 328 3.68 -6.75 35.43
C TRP A 328 2.55 -7.44 34.66
N GLY A 329 2.74 -8.72 34.31
CA GLY A 329 1.68 -9.55 33.73
C GLY A 329 1.01 -10.46 34.75
N SER A 330 -0.02 -11.19 34.32
CA SER A 330 -0.73 -12.19 35.15
C SER A 330 0.18 -13.31 35.69
N GLU A 331 1.34 -13.53 35.08
CA GLU A 331 2.31 -14.56 35.46
C GLU A 331 3.55 -13.98 36.18
N GLY A 332 3.61 -12.67 36.45
CA GLY A 332 4.72 -12.02 37.14
C GLY A 332 5.40 -10.90 36.33
N ARG A 333 6.59 -10.48 36.78
CA ARG A 333 7.33 -9.35 36.19
C ARG A 333 7.91 -9.69 34.81
N ARG A 334 7.69 -8.81 33.84
CA ARG A 334 8.19 -8.93 32.46
C ARG A 334 9.53 -8.20 32.31
N ASN A 335 10.63 -8.88 32.65
CA ASN A 335 11.99 -8.32 32.61
C ASN A 335 12.44 -7.84 31.21
N ILE A 336 11.76 -8.27 30.15
CA ILE A 336 12.05 -7.89 28.74
C ILE A 336 11.83 -6.38 28.51
N HIS A 337 10.93 -5.75 29.28
CA HIS A 337 10.60 -4.33 29.12
C HIS A 337 11.35 -3.41 30.12
N ASP A 338 12.12 -3.98 31.06
CA ASP A 338 12.89 -3.20 32.04
C ASP A 338 13.89 -2.24 31.35
N HIS A 339 14.50 -2.66 30.24
CA HIS A 339 15.44 -1.83 29.48
C HIS A 339 14.78 -0.59 28.86
N LEU A 340 13.52 -0.69 28.44
CA LEU A 340 12.76 0.42 27.86
C LEU A 340 12.48 1.49 28.92
N ILE A 341 12.08 1.08 30.12
CA ILE A 341 11.76 1.99 31.22
C ILE A 341 13.02 2.64 31.81
N ARG A 342 14.13 1.90 31.92
CA ARG A 342 15.43 2.48 32.29
C ARG A 342 15.86 3.57 31.33
N THR A 343 15.69 3.36 30.03
CA THR A 343 15.99 4.41 29.04
C THR A 343 15.15 5.66 29.29
N LEU A 344 13.85 5.52 29.52
CA LEU A 344 12.95 6.66 29.76
C LEU A 344 13.26 7.41 31.07
N LEU A 345 13.88 6.73 32.04
CA LEU A 345 14.34 7.32 33.31
C LEU A 345 15.69 8.05 33.14
N ASP A 346 16.62 7.49 32.37
CA ASP A 346 17.98 8.01 32.17
C ASP A 346 18.05 9.12 31.09
N ASP A 347 17.06 9.21 30.19
CA ASP A 347 17.04 10.21 29.11
C ASP A 347 16.86 11.64 29.68
N PRO A 348 17.86 12.55 29.51
CA PRO A 348 17.88 13.87 30.13
C PRO A 348 16.77 14.82 29.61
N ASP A 349 16.16 14.51 28.46
CA ASP A 349 15.07 15.29 27.87
C ASP A 349 13.68 14.82 28.31
N VAL A 350 13.54 13.53 28.66
CA VAL A 350 12.25 12.93 29.05
C VAL A 350 12.00 13.08 30.55
N ARG A 351 13.03 12.81 31.38
CA ARG A 351 12.99 12.86 32.85
C ARG A 351 11.67 12.33 33.43
N LEU A 352 11.31 11.08 33.10
CA LEU A 352 10.04 10.48 33.49
C LEU A 352 9.76 10.64 35.01
N GLY A 353 10.78 10.51 35.85
CA GLY A 353 10.67 10.75 37.29
C GLY A 353 10.27 12.18 37.66
N TYR A 354 10.82 13.20 37.00
CA TYR A 354 10.42 14.60 37.21
C TYR A 354 8.98 14.82 36.76
N ARG A 355 8.57 14.27 35.62
CA ARG A 355 7.19 14.41 35.11
C ARG A 355 6.16 13.72 36.00
N LEU A 356 6.47 12.56 36.57
CA LEU A 356 5.61 11.88 37.56
C LEU A 356 5.45 12.74 38.83
N LEU A 357 6.54 13.35 39.30
CA LEU A 357 6.51 14.24 40.46
C LEU A 357 5.73 15.54 40.16
N ASP A 358 5.89 16.10 38.97
CA ASP A 358 5.19 17.32 38.56
C ASP A 358 3.68 17.06 38.36
N LEU A 359 3.30 15.91 37.80
CA LEU A 359 1.90 15.49 37.69
C LEU A 359 1.26 15.23 39.05
N MET A 360 2.00 14.64 40.00
CA MET A 360 1.54 14.50 41.39
C MET A 360 1.40 15.86 42.09
N ARG A 361 2.33 16.79 41.84
CA ARG A 361 2.26 18.16 42.38
C ARG A 361 1.07 18.93 41.82
N TYR A 362 0.81 18.76 40.51
CA TYR A 362 -0.35 19.31 39.83
C TYR A 362 -1.65 18.71 40.38
N ALA A 363 -1.72 17.40 40.59
CA ALA A 363 -2.86 16.75 41.23
C ALA A 363 -3.09 17.23 42.67
N HIS A 364 -2.04 17.65 43.39
CA HIS A 364 -2.15 18.20 44.75
C HIS A 364 -2.51 19.70 44.81
N SER A 365 -2.50 20.40 43.67
CA SER A 365 -2.75 21.84 43.61
C SER A 365 -4.21 22.26 43.89
N GLY A 366 -5.14 21.30 43.95
CA GLY A 366 -6.57 21.53 44.16
C GLY A 366 -7.30 22.16 42.96
N LEU A 367 -6.65 22.21 41.79
CA LEU A 367 -7.18 22.80 40.54
C LEU A 367 -7.99 21.81 39.69
N LEU A 368 -8.03 20.52 40.05
CA LEU A 368 -8.70 19.46 39.29
C LEU A 368 -9.98 19.00 39.98
N ALA A 369 -10.90 18.41 39.21
CA ALA A 369 -12.07 17.74 39.77
C ALA A 369 -11.65 16.53 40.65
N PRO A 370 -12.39 16.25 41.74
CA PRO A 370 -11.97 15.28 42.76
C PRO A 370 -11.81 13.84 42.22
N ASP A 371 -12.57 13.47 41.19
CA ASP A 371 -12.47 12.18 40.50
C ASP A 371 -11.18 12.08 39.66
N VAL A 372 -10.78 13.17 39.01
CA VAL A 372 -9.55 13.27 38.22
C VAL A 372 -8.32 13.28 39.13
N GLU A 373 -8.40 13.98 40.25
CA GLU A 373 -7.33 14.06 41.26
C GLU A 373 -7.00 12.67 41.84
N VAL A 374 -8.02 11.91 42.24
CA VAL A 374 -7.84 10.55 42.76
C VAL A 374 -7.23 9.64 41.69
N ARG A 375 -7.72 9.72 40.44
CA ARG A 375 -7.18 8.94 39.32
C ARG A 375 -5.70 9.23 39.09
N TYR A 376 -5.30 10.51 38.99
CA TYR A 376 -3.91 10.90 38.71
C TYR A 376 -2.95 10.42 39.81
N LYS A 377 -3.34 10.58 41.09
CA LYS A 377 -2.55 10.10 42.23
C LYS A 377 -2.38 8.60 42.22
N THR A 378 -3.46 7.87 41.93
CA THR A 378 -3.44 6.40 41.93
C THR A 378 -2.59 5.87 40.78
N SER A 379 -2.70 6.43 39.58
CA SER A 379 -1.89 6.08 38.41
C SER A 379 -0.41 6.38 38.64
N CYS A 380 -0.06 7.55 39.19
CA CYS A 380 1.33 7.91 39.50
C CYS A 380 1.96 7.02 40.57
N LEU A 381 1.24 6.72 41.65
CA LEU A 381 1.74 5.86 42.74
C LEU A 381 1.96 4.42 42.27
N LYS A 382 1.04 3.89 41.45
CA LYS A 382 1.19 2.56 40.84
C LYS A 382 2.38 2.50 39.90
N ALA A 383 2.58 3.52 39.07
CA ALA A 383 3.74 3.63 38.17
C ALA A 383 5.06 3.76 38.95
N LEU A 384 5.11 4.58 40.00
CA LEU A 384 6.29 4.70 40.86
C LEU A 384 6.65 3.37 41.54
N TRP A 385 5.63 2.67 42.05
CA TRP A 385 5.82 1.37 42.69
C TRP A 385 6.28 0.30 41.71
N SER A 386 5.73 0.27 40.49
CA SER A 386 6.12 -0.71 39.48
C SER A 386 7.55 -0.49 38.96
N ILE A 387 8.02 0.76 38.95
CA ILE A 387 9.37 1.16 38.50
C ILE A 387 10.44 0.95 39.59
N ALA A 388 10.08 0.96 40.88
CA ALA A 388 11.02 0.90 42.01
C ALA A 388 12.10 -0.22 41.90
N PRO A 389 11.76 -1.48 41.59
CA PRO A 389 12.79 -2.53 41.50
C PRO A 389 13.62 -2.46 40.20
N THR A 390 13.29 -1.59 39.24
CA THR A 390 14.14 -1.24 38.09
C THR A 390 15.23 -0.23 38.46
N LEU A 391 14.96 0.64 39.45
CA LEU A 391 15.90 1.64 39.97
C LEU A 391 16.95 1.02 40.91
N GLU A 392 16.58 -0.02 41.65
CA GLU A 392 17.45 -0.72 42.61
C GLU A 392 18.64 -1.46 41.96
N SER A 393 18.59 -1.63 40.64
CA SER A 393 19.63 -2.25 39.82
C SER A 393 20.36 -1.25 38.93
N ILE A 394 20.19 0.05 39.19
CA ILE A 394 20.99 1.14 38.65
C ILE A 394 21.95 1.54 39.77
N ASP A 395 23.26 1.53 39.48
CA ASP A 395 24.30 1.92 40.44
C ASP A 395 24.10 3.41 40.83
N PHE A 396 23.63 3.66 42.04
CA PHE A 396 23.28 4.99 42.56
C PHE A 396 24.47 5.96 42.70
N THR A 397 25.68 5.52 42.33
CA THR A 397 26.92 6.25 42.53
C THR A 397 27.06 7.49 41.63
N PHE A 398 26.24 7.63 40.57
CA PHE A 398 26.36 8.75 39.62
C PHE A 398 25.26 9.83 39.69
N THR A 399 24.09 9.53 40.27
CA THR A 399 22.90 10.41 40.14
C THR A 399 22.72 11.42 41.29
N PHE A 400 23.54 11.36 42.35
CA PHE A 400 23.48 12.33 43.47
C PHE A 400 24.39 13.55 43.33
N LYS A 401 25.00 13.77 42.15
CA LYS A 401 25.90 14.91 41.93
C LYS A 401 25.23 16.19 41.41
N TYR A 402 23.92 16.17 41.16
CA TYR A 402 23.16 17.32 40.63
C TYR A 402 21.73 17.45 41.22
N LEU A 403 21.53 17.00 42.45
CA LEU A 403 20.58 17.63 43.38
C LEU A 403 21.34 18.74 44.11
#